data_AF-A0A9E2UPN9-F1
#
_entry.id   AF-A0A9E2UPN9-F1
#
_cell.length_a   1.000
_cell.length_b   1.000
_cell.length_c   1.000
_cell.angle_alpha   90.00
_cell.angle_beta   90.00
_cell.angle_gamma   90.00
#
_symmetry.space_group_name_H-M   'P 1'
#
loop_
_entity.id
_entity.type
_entity.pdbx_description
1 polymer ?
#
loop_
_entity_poly.entity_id
_entity_poly.type
_entity_poly.pdbx_seq_one_letter_code
_entity_poly.pdbx_strand_id
1 'polypeptide(L)'
;MEISCDILVVGGGIAGIAAAVKAAREGANTLLIEKNSFPGGIAIHAMHRYICGLYSSDLRAPINTLNGGIAEEICHELKNLSPGIEAIQMGNVYVYPFATKDLLKVLKNLIDKQTGLEIFYETELNSIQTKKDNIKKVFTKGLKGELIIYPRAVIDCSGDGAAIRLSGAAYELSPANVRQLAGFCIKIKGIKNPPDMVFISVPYYVLHAVIEKKLPPYLKYIKFYPGDIDDEGFCLINLPFENNFEKAEEAKKLAVKIHDILVDSLVSFKDSYIDKLSSVIAEREGLRMVGQYMLTREDVLSARKFYDGVV
;
A
#
# COMPACT_ATOMS: atom_id res chain seq x y z
N MET A 1 -11.24 -2.76 -27.05
CA MET A 1 -11.05 -4.23 -27.20
C MET A 1 -12.03 -4.94 -26.27
N GLU A 2 -12.63 -6.05 -26.68
CA GLU A 2 -13.56 -6.82 -25.83
C GLU A 2 -12.89 -8.08 -25.27
N ILE A 3 -13.01 -8.35 -23.98
CA ILE A 3 -12.34 -9.46 -23.28
C ILE A 3 -13.31 -10.15 -22.34
N SER A 4 -13.33 -11.49 -22.32
CA SER A 4 -14.08 -12.27 -21.33
C SER A 4 -13.13 -12.95 -20.36
N CYS A 5 -13.48 -13.00 -19.07
CA CYS A 5 -12.69 -13.67 -18.04
C CYS A 5 -13.61 -14.29 -16.97
N ASP A 6 -13.11 -15.28 -16.25
CA ASP A 6 -13.80 -15.81 -15.08
C ASP A 6 -13.70 -14.82 -13.92
N ILE A 7 -12.49 -14.33 -13.65
CA ILE A 7 -12.21 -13.42 -12.53
C ILE A 7 -11.52 -12.15 -13.06
N LEU A 8 -12.13 -11.01 -12.80
CA LEU A 8 -11.48 -9.70 -12.95
C LEU A 8 -11.03 -9.20 -11.58
N VAL A 9 -9.73 -8.95 -11.43
CA VAL A 9 -9.15 -8.30 -10.26
C VAL A 9 -8.87 -6.84 -10.58
N VAL A 10 -9.42 -5.92 -9.79
CA VAL A 10 -9.20 -4.48 -9.96
C VAL A 10 -8.16 -4.02 -8.95
N GLY A 11 -6.97 -3.64 -9.41
CA GLY A 11 -5.86 -3.19 -8.59
C GLY A 11 -4.77 -4.25 -8.41
N GLY A 12 -3.52 -3.89 -8.71
CA GLY A 12 -2.30 -4.70 -8.62
C GLY A 12 -1.50 -4.44 -7.34
N GLY A 13 -2.18 -4.10 -6.23
CA GLY A 13 -1.59 -4.10 -4.89
C GLY A 13 -1.33 -5.52 -4.37
N ILE A 14 -0.79 -5.65 -3.15
CA ILE A 14 -0.46 -6.96 -2.57
C ILE A 14 -1.67 -7.89 -2.52
N ALA A 15 -2.84 -7.38 -2.09
CA ALA A 15 -4.09 -8.15 -2.07
C ALA A 15 -4.55 -8.56 -3.47
N GLY A 16 -4.42 -7.67 -4.46
CA GLY A 16 -4.80 -7.95 -5.84
C GLY A 16 -3.91 -8.96 -6.52
N ILE A 17 -2.59 -8.85 -6.36
CA ILE A 17 -1.65 -9.85 -6.86
C ILE A 17 -1.90 -11.21 -6.18
N ALA A 18 -2.10 -11.23 -4.87
CA ALA A 18 -2.41 -12.47 -4.16
C ALA A 18 -3.70 -13.13 -4.67
N ALA A 19 -4.77 -12.35 -4.81
CA ALA A 19 -6.05 -12.83 -5.33
C ALA A 19 -5.94 -13.35 -6.78
N ALA A 20 -5.25 -12.62 -7.65
CA ALA A 20 -5.10 -12.99 -9.06
C ALA A 20 -4.22 -14.23 -9.24
N VAL A 21 -3.12 -14.33 -8.50
CA VAL A 21 -2.23 -15.51 -8.52
C VAL A 21 -2.99 -16.73 -8.02
N LYS A 22 -3.71 -16.59 -6.91
CA LYS A 22 -4.51 -17.70 -6.35
C LYS A 22 -5.62 -18.12 -7.31
N ALA A 23 -6.38 -17.18 -7.87
CA ALA A 23 -7.41 -17.45 -8.88
C ALA A 23 -6.85 -18.22 -10.09
N ALA A 24 -5.72 -17.79 -10.64
CA ALA A 24 -5.09 -18.47 -11.77
C ALA A 24 -4.61 -19.89 -11.41
N ARG A 25 -4.04 -20.10 -10.21
CA ARG A 25 -3.63 -21.43 -9.71
C ARG A 25 -4.82 -22.38 -9.51
N GLU A 26 -5.99 -21.85 -9.18
CA GLU A 26 -7.25 -22.62 -9.13
C GLU A 26 -7.88 -22.83 -10.52
N GLY A 27 -7.18 -22.42 -11.60
CA GLY A 27 -7.56 -22.67 -12.99
C GLY A 27 -8.53 -21.65 -13.60
N ALA A 28 -8.81 -20.54 -12.92
CA ALA A 28 -9.67 -19.49 -13.45
C ALA A 28 -8.93 -18.67 -14.53
N ASN A 29 -9.60 -18.39 -15.65
CA ASN A 29 -9.11 -17.38 -16.60
C ASN A 29 -9.20 -16.00 -15.94
N THR A 30 -8.05 -15.48 -15.53
CA THR A 30 -7.95 -14.34 -14.62
C THR A 30 -7.36 -13.14 -15.32
N LEU A 31 -8.05 -12.01 -15.21
CA LEU A 31 -7.61 -10.72 -15.72
C LEU A 31 -7.36 -9.78 -14.55
N LEU A 32 -6.21 -9.13 -14.49
CA LEU A 32 -5.93 -8.04 -13.54
C LEU A 32 -5.74 -6.73 -14.28
N ILE A 33 -6.38 -5.66 -13.79
CA ILE A 33 -6.14 -4.29 -14.25
C ILE A 33 -5.47 -3.47 -13.15
N GLU A 34 -4.44 -2.71 -13.50
CA GLU A 34 -3.69 -1.84 -12.59
C GLU A 34 -3.51 -0.47 -13.23
N LYS A 35 -3.88 0.59 -12.50
CA LYS A 35 -3.80 1.97 -12.99
C LYS A 35 -2.36 2.48 -13.12
N ASN A 36 -1.43 1.90 -12.37
CA ASN A 36 -0.01 2.23 -12.42
C ASN A 36 0.75 1.35 -13.44
N SER A 37 2.00 1.73 -13.73
CA SER A 37 2.86 1.03 -14.71
C SER A 37 3.54 -0.24 -14.18
N PHE A 38 3.40 -0.56 -12.88
CA PHE A 38 3.97 -1.75 -12.25
C PHE A 38 3.22 -2.10 -10.96
N PRO A 39 3.31 -3.36 -10.48
CA PRO A 39 2.52 -3.84 -9.35
C PRO A 39 3.09 -3.39 -8.00
N GLY A 40 2.31 -3.64 -6.95
CA GLY A 40 2.72 -3.45 -5.55
C GLY A 40 1.90 -2.41 -4.79
N GLY A 41 0.99 -1.68 -5.45
CA GLY A 41 0.06 -0.76 -4.80
C GLY A 41 0.76 0.20 -3.83
N ILE A 42 0.13 0.49 -2.68
CA ILE A 42 0.67 1.38 -1.64
C ILE A 42 2.05 0.91 -1.13
N ALA A 43 2.33 -0.40 -1.13
CA ALA A 43 3.61 -0.91 -0.64
C ALA A 43 4.80 -0.34 -1.43
N ILE A 44 4.65 -0.21 -2.76
CA ILE A 44 5.69 0.35 -3.63
C ILE A 44 5.44 1.84 -3.92
N HIS A 45 4.23 2.22 -4.32
CA HIS A 45 3.91 3.57 -4.80
C HIS A 45 3.90 4.62 -3.68
N ALA A 46 3.61 4.21 -2.45
CA ALA A 46 3.74 5.06 -1.26
C ALA A 46 5.03 4.79 -0.47
N MET A 47 5.96 3.99 -1.01
CA MET A 47 7.27 3.70 -0.40
C MET A 47 7.17 3.18 1.04
N HIS A 48 6.28 2.21 1.29
CA HIS A 48 6.26 1.54 2.59
C HIS A 48 7.52 0.69 2.75
N ARG A 49 7.87 0.44 4.01
CA ARG A 49 9.12 -0.22 4.41
C ARG A 49 8.90 -1.52 5.19
N TYR A 50 7.67 -1.77 5.60
CA TYR A 50 7.32 -2.84 6.52
C TYR A 50 6.04 -3.54 6.08
N ILE A 51 6.01 -4.86 6.22
CA ILE A 51 4.78 -5.64 6.18
C ILE A 51 4.30 -5.82 7.62
N CYS A 52 3.11 -5.29 7.90
CA CYS A 52 2.47 -5.38 9.21
C CYS A 52 1.46 -6.52 9.26
N GLY A 53 1.15 -7.02 10.46
CA GLY A 53 0.10 -8.04 10.65
C GLY A 53 0.46 -9.44 10.14
N LEU A 54 1.74 -9.67 9.80
CA LEU A 54 2.24 -11.00 9.45
C LEU A 54 2.36 -11.93 10.65
N TYR A 55 2.56 -11.38 11.84
CA TYR A 55 2.95 -12.14 13.02
C TYR A 55 2.01 -11.85 14.19
N SER A 56 1.88 -12.82 15.11
CA SER A 56 1.17 -12.59 16.37
C SER A 56 1.89 -11.54 17.22
N SER A 57 1.13 -10.68 17.89
CA SER A 57 1.63 -9.76 18.91
C SER A 57 2.06 -10.47 20.19
N ASP A 58 1.55 -11.67 20.44
CA ASP A 58 1.63 -12.34 21.75
C ASP A 58 2.84 -13.29 21.86
N LEU A 59 3.57 -13.47 20.77
CA LEU A 59 4.74 -14.35 20.72
C LEU A 59 6.02 -13.56 20.96
N ARG A 60 6.99 -14.18 21.66
CA ARG A 60 8.41 -13.77 21.53
C ARG A 60 8.82 -13.94 20.07
N ALA A 61 9.73 -13.08 19.56
CA ALA A 61 10.30 -13.08 18.20
C ALA A 61 9.71 -14.15 17.24
N PRO A 62 8.68 -13.80 16.46
CA PRO A 62 7.86 -14.77 15.76
C PRO A 62 8.60 -15.42 14.58
N ILE A 63 8.56 -16.75 14.53
CA ILE A 63 9.24 -17.54 13.48
C ILE A 63 8.36 -17.65 12.22
N ASN A 64 7.06 -17.88 12.43
CA ASN A 64 6.09 -18.17 11.38
C ASN A 64 5.07 -17.04 11.21
N THR A 65 4.55 -16.91 10.00
CA THR A 65 3.46 -15.98 9.71
C THR A 65 2.12 -16.51 10.25
N LEU A 66 1.18 -15.61 10.55
CA LEU A 66 -0.20 -15.93 10.99
C LEU A 66 -1.05 -16.50 9.85
N ASN A 67 -0.72 -16.14 8.61
CA ASN A 67 -1.45 -16.51 7.42
C ASN A 67 -0.50 -17.17 6.43
N GLY A 68 -0.79 -18.42 6.06
CA GLY A 68 -0.07 -19.14 5.01
C GLY A 68 -0.41 -18.62 3.61
N GLY A 69 -0.20 -19.48 2.60
CA GLY A 69 -0.54 -19.19 1.21
C GLY A 69 0.36 -18.11 0.61
N ILE A 70 -0.21 -17.25 -0.24
CA ILE A 70 0.59 -16.27 -1.00
C ILE A 70 1.35 -15.29 -0.08
N ALA A 71 0.80 -14.93 1.08
CA ALA A 71 1.49 -14.05 2.02
C ALA A 71 2.79 -14.67 2.55
N GLU A 72 2.75 -15.96 2.89
CA GLU A 72 3.92 -16.73 3.33
C GLU A 72 4.93 -16.92 2.21
N GLU A 73 4.49 -17.21 0.99
CA GLU A 73 5.36 -17.29 -0.20
C GLU A 73 6.11 -15.98 -0.43
N ILE A 74 5.42 -14.83 -0.38
CA ILE A 74 6.05 -13.51 -0.54
C ILE A 74 7.11 -13.29 0.55
N CYS A 75 6.79 -13.61 1.82
CA CYS A 75 7.73 -13.45 2.92
C CYS A 75 8.95 -14.36 2.78
N HIS A 76 8.74 -15.61 2.35
CA HIS A 76 9.81 -16.58 2.14
C HIS A 76 10.77 -16.10 1.03
N GLU A 77 10.24 -15.65 -0.10
CA GLU A 77 11.05 -15.14 -1.20
C GLU A 77 11.81 -13.86 -0.83
N LEU A 78 11.21 -12.97 -0.02
CA LEU A 78 11.92 -11.80 0.51
C LEU A 78 13.10 -12.19 1.42
N LYS A 79 12.90 -13.18 2.31
CA LYS A 79 13.99 -13.70 3.15
C LYS A 79 15.13 -14.29 2.32
N ASN A 80 14.82 -14.97 1.21
CA ASN A 80 15.82 -15.54 0.32
C ASN A 80 16.62 -14.47 -0.44
N LEU A 81 16.00 -13.34 -0.81
CA LEU A 81 16.68 -12.23 -1.48
C LEU A 81 17.54 -11.39 -0.53
N SER A 82 17.14 -11.29 0.73
CA SER A 82 17.79 -10.44 1.74
C SER A 82 18.08 -11.25 3.01
N PRO A 83 19.00 -12.24 2.94
CA PRO A 83 19.35 -13.05 4.10
C PRO A 83 19.92 -12.16 5.22
N GLY A 84 19.37 -12.30 6.43
CA GLY A 84 19.75 -11.48 7.60
C GLY A 84 18.75 -10.37 7.95
N ILE A 85 17.76 -10.10 7.10
CA ILE A 85 16.61 -9.27 7.50
C ILE A 85 15.65 -10.11 8.35
N GLU A 86 15.47 -9.70 9.60
CA GLU A 86 14.58 -10.34 10.56
C GLU A 86 13.36 -9.47 10.87
N ALA A 87 12.33 -10.10 11.45
CA ALA A 87 11.18 -9.37 11.97
C ALA A 87 11.62 -8.49 13.14
N ILE A 88 11.22 -7.21 13.11
CA ILE A 88 11.55 -6.25 14.16
C ILE A 88 10.32 -5.94 14.99
N GLN A 89 10.53 -5.69 16.28
CA GLN A 89 9.47 -5.25 17.18
C GLN A 89 9.29 -3.73 17.06
N MET A 90 8.07 -3.30 16.75
CA MET A 90 7.66 -1.89 16.70
C MET A 90 6.49 -1.68 17.67
N GLY A 91 6.79 -1.25 18.89
CA GLY A 91 5.80 -1.19 19.97
C GLY A 91 5.32 -2.59 20.34
N ASN A 92 4.00 -2.82 20.24
CA ASN A 92 3.37 -4.10 20.61
C ASN A 92 3.19 -5.06 19.42
N VAL A 93 3.77 -4.76 18.25
CA VAL A 93 3.63 -5.58 17.05
C VAL A 93 4.98 -5.93 16.46
N TYR A 94 5.03 -7.04 15.73
CA TYR A 94 6.16 -7.41 14.89
C TYR A 94 5.87 -7.09 13.44
N VAL A 95 6.88 -6.54 12.76
CA VAL A 95 6.80 -6.21 11.33
C VAL A 95 7.98 -6.78 10.59
N TYR A 96 7.79 -7.10 9.30
CA TYR A 96 8.88 -7.57 8.45
C TYR A 96 9.41 -6.41 7.59
N PRO A 97 10.68 -6.00 7.72
CA PRO A 97 11.28 -4.99 6.87
C PRO A 97 11.46 -5.51 5.44
N PHE A 98 11.33 -4.65 4.44
CA PHE A 98 11.69 -5.00 3.06
C PHE A 98 12.23 -3.80 2.28
N ALA A 99 13.14 -4.09 1.35
CA ALA A 99 13.54 -3.12 0.33
C ALA A 99 12.53 -3.12 -0.82
N THR A 100 12.17 -1.94 -1.32
CA THR A 100 11.19 -1.77 -2.41
C THR A 100 11.57 -2.57 -3.67
N LYS A 101 12.87 -2.63 -3.98
CA LYS A 101 13.39 -3.37 -5.14
C LYS A 101 13.14 -4.88 -5.03
N ASP A 102 13.27 -5.43 -3.82
CA ASP A 102 13.16 -6.86 -3.58
C ASP A 102 11.68 -7.27 -3.61
N LEU A 103 10.79 -6.48 -2.98
CA LEU A 103 9.35 -6.71 -3.10
C LEU A 103 8.87 -6.65 -4.56
N LEU A 104 9.33 -5.68 -5.34
CA LEU A 104 8.97 -5.60 -6.76
C LEU A 104 9.45 -6.85 -7.54
N LYS A 105 10.66 -7.34 -7.26
CA LYS A 105 11.19 -8.57 -7.86
C LYS A 105 10.36 -9.80 -7.47
N VAL A 106 10.01 -9.93 -6.20
CA VAL A 106 9.15 -11.03 -5.71
C VAL A 106 7.79 -11.02 -6.39
N LEU A 107 7.12 -9.86 -6.45
CA LEU A 107 5.81 -9.74 -7.09
C LEU A 107 5.86 -10.10 -8.57
N LYS A 108 6.86 -9.61 -9.32
CA LYS A 108 7.04 -9.97 -10.74
C LYS A 108 7.25 -11.47 -10.92
N ASN A 109 8.17 -12.06 -10.16
CA ASN A 109 8.44 -13.49 -10.21
C ASN A 109 7.19 -14.32 -9.86
N LEU A 110 6.37 -13.86 -8.93
CA LEU A 110 5.13 -14.53 -8.56
C LEU A 110 4.12 -14.51 -9.70
N ILE A 111 3.96 -13.35 -10.37
CA ILE A 111 3.08 -13.16 -11.52
C ILE A 111 3.54 -14.01 -12.72
N ASP A 112 4.83 -13.92 -13.09
CA ASP A 112 5.39 -14.52 -14.30
C ASP A 112 5.31 -16.06 -14.31
N LYS A 113 5.15 -16.67 -13.12
CA LYS A 113 4.96 -18.12 -12.96
C LYS A 113 3.53 -18.59 -13.26
N GLN A 114 2.56 -17.69 -13.47
CA GLN A 114 1.15 -18.08 -13.60
C GLN A 114 0.71 -18.22 -15.05
N THR A 115 0.15 -19.38 -15.39
CA THR A 115 -0.62 -19.56 -16.62
C THR A 115 -2.07 -19.15 -16.39
N GLY A 116 -2.72 -18.53 -17.38
CA GLY A 116 -4.10 -18.07 -17.26
C GLY A 116 -4.29 -16.78 -16.45
N LEU A 117 -3.21 -16.06 -16.13
CA LEU A 117 -3.24 -14.70 -15.59
C LEU A 117 -2.75 -13.70 -16.63
N GLU A 118 -3.61 -12.77 -17.04
CA GLU A 118 -3.24 -11.63 -17.86
C GLU A 118 -3.31 -10.33 -17.06
N ILE A 119 -2.34 -9.42 -17.26
CA ILE A 119 -2.29 -8.15 -16.54
C ILE A 119 -2.21 -6.97 -17.51
N PHE A 120 -3.13 -6.02 -17.34
CA PHE A 120 -3.09 -4.72 -18.00
C PHE A 120 -2.69 -3.62 -17.02
N TYR A 121 -1.43 -3.20 -17.12
CA TYR A 121 -0.93 -1.98 -16.46
C TYR A 121 -1.44 -0.72 -17.16
N GLU A 122 -1.30 0.42 -16.48
CA GLU A 122 -1.75 1.73 -16.96
C GLU A 122 -3.21 1.71 -17.45
N THR A 123 -4.03 0.89 -16.79
CA THR A 123 -5.43 0.63 -17.12
C THR A 123 -6.27 0.81 -15.87
N GLU A 124 -7.05 1.89 -15.85
CA GLU A 124 -7.91 2.28 -14.75
C GLU A 124 -9.36 1.87 -15.01
N LEU A 125 -10.05 1.47 -13.96
CA LEU A 125 -11.49 1.26 -13.99
C LEU A 125 -12.22 2.59 -14.30
N ASN A 126 -13.08 2.60 -15.31
CA ASN A 126 -13.83 3.79 -15.73
C ASN A 126 -15.31 3.73 -15.30
N SER A 127 -16.01 2.63 -15.62
CA SER A 127 -17.40 2.42 -15.22
C SER A 127 -17.77 0.95 -15.18
N ILE A 128 -18.87 0.63 -14.48
CA ILE A 128 -19.41 -0.73 -14.39
C ILE A 128 -20.87 -0.70 -14.79
N GLN A 129 -21.26 -1.62 -15.68
CA GLN A 129 -22.65 -1.86 -16.01
C GLN A 129 -23.17 -3.08 -15.25
N THR A 130 -24.24 -2.90 -14.50
CA THR A 130 -24.93 -3.95 -13.76
C THR A 130 -26.29 -4.26 -14.38
N LYS A 131 -26.80 -5.49 -14.16
CA LYS A 131 -28.15 -5.92 -14.52
C LYS A 131 -28.65 -6.93 -13.49
N LYS A 132 -29.79 -6.63 -12.86
CA LYS A 132 -30.36 -7.47 -11.77
C LYS A 132 -29.30 -7.83 -10.72
N ASP A 133 -28.67 -6.80 -10.16
CA ASP A 133 -27.64 -6.90 -9.09
C ASP A 133 -26.38 -7.70 -9.46
N ASN A 134 -26.16 -7.97 -10.75
CA ASN A 134 -24.97 -8.65 -11.25
C ASN A 134 -24.17 -7.71 -12.16
N ILE A 135 -22.85 -7.68 -11.99
CA ILE A 135 -21.93 -7.02 -12.92
C ILE A 135 -21.99 -7.75 -14.26
N LYS A 136 -22.11 -7.00 -15.36
CA LYS A 136 -22.17 -7.55 -16.74
C LYS A 136 -21.03 -7.07 -17.62
N LYS A 137 -20.69 -5.79 -17.52
CA LYS A 137 -19.58 -5.19 -18.26
C LYS A 137 -18.79 -4.28 -17.35
N VAL A 138 -17.49 -4.28 -17.53
CA VAL A 138 -16.56 -3.36 -16.91
C VAL A 138 -15.85 -2.61 -18.02
N PHE A 139 -15.89 -1.28 -17.96
CA PHE A 139 -15.24 -0.40 -18.90
C PHE A 139 -13.98 0.17 -18.26
N THR A 140 -12.87 0.16 -18.98
CA THR A 140 -11.61 0.71 -18.50
C THR A 140 -11.15 1.86 -19.38
N LYS A 141 -10.26 2.68 -18.85
CA LYS A 141 -9.53 3.70 -19.61
C LYS A 141 -8.04 3.49 -19.38
N GLY A 142 -7.23 3.62 -20.40
CA GLY A 142 -5.79 3.44 -20.29
C GLY A 142 -5.07 3.98 -21.50
N LEU A 143 -3.74 4.05 -21.42
CA LEU A 143 -2.90 4.56 -22.50
C LEU A 143 -3.04 3.75 -23.80
N LYS A 144 -3.37 2.47 -23.68
CA LYS A 144 -3.59 1.54 -24.81
C LYS A 144 -5.02 1.52 -25.33
N GLY A 145 -5.87 2.46 -24.88
CA GLY A 145 -7.28 2.56 -25.24
C GLY A 145 -8.21 1.89 -24.23
N GLU A 146 -9.50 1.84 -24.58
CA GLU A 146 -10.56 1.29 -23.75
C GLU A 146 -10.66 -0.24 -23.89
N LEU A 147 -10.78 -0.93 -22.75
CA LEU A 147 -11.18 -2.33 -22.68
C LEU A 147 -12.63 -2.43 -22.19
N ILE A 148 -13.37 -3.35 -22.80
CA ILE A 148 -14.71 -3.76 -22.36
C ILE A 148 -14.57 -5.20 -21.89
N ILE A 149 -14.68 -5.40 -20.58
CA ILE A 149 -14.44 -6.68 -19.92
C ILE A 149 -15.78 -7.27 -19.50
N TYR A 150 -15.95 -8.58 -19.76
CA TYR A 150 -17.11 -9.37 -19.38
C TYR A 150 -16.69 -10.40 -18.31
N PRO A 151 -16.64 -10.02 -17.03
CA PRO A 151 -16.22 -10.92 -15.96
C PRO A 151 -17.39 -11.77 -15.45
N ARG A 152 -17.10 -12.99 -14.96
CA ARG A 152 -18.08 -13.76 -14.16
C ARG A 152 -18.08 -13.33 -12.69
N ALA A 153 -16.92 -12.95 -12.17
CA ALA A 153 -16.75 -12.38 -10.84
C ALA A 153 -15.74 -11.22 -10.86
N VAL A 154 -15.91 -10.28 -9.94
CA VAL A 154 -14.99 -9.14 -9.76
C VAL A 154 -14.47 -9.14 -8.33
N ILE A 155 -13.16 -9.01 -8.17
CA ILE A 155 -12.49 -8.83 -6.88
C ILE A 155 -11.96 -7.39 -6.84
N ASP A 156 -12.49 -6.58 -5.92
CA ASP A 156 -12.05 -5.20 -5.74
C ASP A 156 -10.85 -5.12 -4.79
N CYS A 157 -9.68 -4.90 -5.38
CA CYS A 157 -8.40 -4.66 -4.70
C CYS A 157 -7.84 -3.27 -5.03
N SER A 158 -8.71 -2.31 -5.39
CA SER A 158 -8.32 -0.98 -5.88
C SER A 158 -7.70 -0.08 -4.82
N GLY A 159 -7.92 -0.41 -3.54
CA GLY A 159 -7.48 0.34 -2.37
C GLY A 159 -8.45 1.45 -1.96
N ASP A 160 -9.28 1.96 -2.87
CA ASP A 160 -10.29 2.98 -2.63
C ASP A 160 -11.73 2.51 -2.94
N GLY A 161 -11.90 1.21 -3.19
CA GLY A 161 -13.17 0.55 -3.47
C GLY A 161 -13.84 1.04 -4.77
N ALA A 162 -13.05 1.32 -5.80
CA ALA A 162 -13.53 1.82 -7.08
C ALA A 162 -14.62 0.93 -7.70
N ALA A 163 -14.48 -0.39 -7.68
CA ALA A 163 -15.48 -1.29 -8.25
C ALA A 163 -16.74 -1.34 -7.40
N ILE A 164 -16.61 -1.30 -6.08
CA ILE A 164 -17.77 -1.21 -5.17
C ILE A 164 -18.58 0.06 -5.45
N ARG A 165 -17.94 1.24 -5.55
CA ARG A 165 -18.64 2.50 -5.86
C ARG A 165 -19.28 2.48 -7.24
N LEU A 166 -18.53 2.08 -8.26
CA LEU A 166 -18.97 2.16 -9.65
C LEU A 166 -20.02 1.10 -10.01
N SER A 167 -20.09 -0.01 -9.28
CA SER A 167 -21.15 -1.01 -9.44
C SER A 167 -22.48 -0.60 -8.80
N GLY A 168 -22.47 0.40 -7.91
CA GLY A 168 -23.63 0.78 -7.10
C GLY A 168 -23.88 -0.13 -5.90
N ALA A 169 -22.94 -0.99 -5.53
CA ALA A 169 -23.04 -1.83 -4.34
C ALA A 169 -23.04 -0.96 -3.07
N ALA A 170 -23.74 -1.43 -2.04
CA ALA A 170 -23.79 -0.75 -0.75
C ALA A 170 -22.42 -0.75 -0.07
N TYR A 171 -22.09 0.35 0.59
CA TYR A 171 -20.84 0.52 1.33
C TYR A 171 -21.01 1.42 2.54
N GLU A 172 -20.14 1.22 3.52
CA GLU A 172 -19.94 2.13 4.63
C GLU A 172 -18.68 2.96 4.41
N LEU A 173 -18.72 4.20 4.88
CA LEU A 173 -17.56 5.06 4.89
C LEU A 173 -17.61 5.91 6.17
N SER A 174 -16.57 5.82 7.00
CA SER A 174 -16.53 6.56 8.26
C SER A 174 -16.53 8.08 8.00
N PRO A 175 -17.03 8.91 8.94
CA PRO A 175 -16.91 10.37 8.82
C PRO A 175 -15.43 10.83 8.71
N ALA A 176 -15.15 11.85 7.90
CA ALA A 176 -13.77 12.27 7.62
C ALA A 176 -12.95 12.64 8.88
N ASN A 177 -13.61 13.18 9.91
CA ASN A 177 -12.97 13.60 11.17
C ASN A 177 -12.55 12.44 12.09
N VAL A 178 -13.03 11.22 11.85
CA VAL A 178 -12.63 10.02 12.60
C VAL A 178 -11.74 9.08 11.79
N ARG A 179 -11.49 9.39 10.51
CA ARG A 179 -10.60 8.60 9.68
C ARG A 179 -9.15 8.80 10.07
N GLN A 180 -8.36 7.75 9.92
CA GLN A 180 -6.92 7.85 10.10
C GLN A 180 -6.30 8.77 9.03
N LEU A 181 -5.35 9.61 9.45
CA LEU A 181 -4.58 10.45 8.53
C LEU A 181 -3.88 9.62 7.45
N ALA A 182 -3.89 10.13 6.23
CA ALA A 182 -3.21 9.51 5.10
C ALA A 182 -1.69 9.69 5.21
N GLY A 183 -0.93 8.81 4.56
CA GLY A 183 0.54 8.89 4.51
C GLY A 183 1.05 9.52 3.21
N PHE A 184 2.13 10.29 3.30
CA PHE A 184 2.94 10.68 2.15
C PHE A 184 4.41 10.52 2.52
N CYS A 185 5.20 9.93 1.64
CA CYS A 185 6.57 9.52 1.95
C CYS A 185 7.58 10.36 1.16
N ILE A 186 8.62 10.80 1.85
CA ILE A 186 9.74 11.58 1.32
C ILE A 186 10.98 10.72 1.48
N LYS A 187 11.61 10.35 0.37
CA LYS A 187 12.92 9.72 0.38
C LYS A 187 13.99 10.79 0.25
N ILE A 188 14.92 10.80 1.19
CA ILE A 188 16.05 11.73 1.29
C ILE A 188 17.33 10.92 1.08
N LYS A 189 18.30 11.48 0.34
CA LYS A 189 19.65 10.94 0.12
C LYS A 189 20.71 11.94 0.52
N GLY A 190 21.96 11.49 0.63
CA GLY A 190 23.09 12.33 1.00
C GLY A 190 23.14 12.67 2.48
N ILE A 191 22.49 11.87 3.34
CA ILE A 191 22.57 12.03 4.79
C ILE A 191 23.96 11.55 5.24
N LYS A 192 24.79 12.45 5.78
CA LYS A 192 26.17 12.12 6.17
C LYS A 192 26.29 11.96 7.68
N ASN A 193 26.80 10.82 8.13
CA ASN A 193 27.03 10.52 9.55
C ASN A 193 25.77 10.83 10.39
N PRO A 194 24.61 10.21 10.09
CA PRO A 194 23.39 10.46 10.84
C PRO A 194 23.62 10.17 12.33
N PRO A 195 23.05 10.95 13.25
CA PRO A 195 23.15 10.67 14.68
C PRO A 195 22.50 9.30 14.99
N ASP A 196 23.00 8.58 15.99
CA ASP A 196 22.48 7.26 16.40
C ASP A 196 20.95 7.27 16.59
N MET A 197 20.42 8.39 17.08
CA MET A 197 19.01 8.62 17.34
C MET A 197 18.35 9.46 16.23
N VAL A 198 18.75 9.33 14.97
CA VAL A 198 18.17 10.10 13.84
C VAL A 198 16.66 9.90 13.71
N PHE A 199 16.18 8.70 14.04
CA PHE A 199 14.75 8.35 14.08
C PHE A 199 13.96 9.10 15.17
N ILE A 200 14.65 9.71 16.15
CA ILE A 200 14.09 10.63 17.15
C ILE A 200 14.35 12.09 16.77
N SER A 201 15.56 12.37 16.30
CA SER A 201 16.03 13.73 16.01
C SER A 201 15.21 14.39 14.90
N VAL A 202 14.89 13.65 13.83
CA VAL A 202 14.06 14.16 12.74
C VAL A 202 12.65 14.53 13.23
N PRO A 203 11.88 13.63 13.90
CA PRO A 203 10.61 14.01 14.49
C PRO A 203 10.68 15.17 15.48
N TYR A 204 11.75 15.25 16.28
CA TYR A 204 11.96 16.34 17.23
C TYR A 204 12.01 17.71 16.55
N TYR A 205 12.85 17.90 15.53
CA TYR A 205 12.96 19.21 14.85
C TYR A 205 11.69 19.59 14.08
N VAL A 206 10.99 18.60 13.50
CA VAL A 206 9.68 18.84 12.87
C VAL A 206 8.63 19.24 13.91
N LEU A 207 8.60 18.59 15.07
CA LEU A 207 7.71 18.97 16.17
C LEU A 207 7.99 20.40 16.64
N HIS A 208 9.25 20.80 16.79
CA HIS A 208 9.62 22.16 17.14
C HIS A 208 9.13 23.18 16.09
N ALA A 209 9.32 22.89 14.81
CA ALA A 209 8.79 23.75 13.74
C ALA A 209 7.25 23.85 13.76
N VAL A 210 6.54 22.78 14.17
CA VAL A 210 5.09 22.83 14.40
C VAL A 210 4.74 23.73 15.60
N ILE A 211 5.45 23.62 16.72
CA ILE A 211 5.26 24.47 17.91
C ILE A 211 5.48 25.95 17.56
N GLU A 212 6.48 26.24 16.73
CA GLU A 212 6.79 27.59 16.22
C GLU A 212 5.84 28.06 15.10
N LYS A 213 4.81 27.27 14.75
CA LYS A 213 3.82 27.57 13.70
C LYS A 213 4.42 27.70 12.29
N LYS A 214 5.62 27.14 12.05
CA LYS A 214 6.23 27.03 10.71
C LYS A 214 5.61 25.90 9.88
N LEU A 215 5.08 24.88 10.55
CA LEU A 215 4.44 23.72 9.95
C LEU A 215 3.03 23.47 10.54
N PRO A 216 2.10 22.90 9.74
CA PRO A 216 0.78 22.50 10.22
C PRO A 216 0.80 21.50 11.40
N PRO A 217 -0.19 21.56 12.31
CA PRO A 217 -0.21 20.76 13.54
C PRO A 217 -0.24 19.25 13.34
N TYR A 218 -0.79 18.76 12.22
CA TYR A 218 -0.87 17.33 11.92
C TYR A 218 0.49 16.69 11.58
N LEU A 219 1.51 17.50 11.25
CA LEU A 219 2.86 17.01 10.95
C LEU A 219 3.68 16.63 12.17
N LYS A 220 3.19 16.92 13.39
CA LYS A 220 3.86 16.55 14.65
C LYS A 220 4.04 15.04 14.84
N TYR A 221 3.33 14.22 14.07
CA TYR A 221 3.39 12.76 14.10
C TYR A 221 4.24 12.16 12.98
N ILE A 222 5.12 12.95 12.36
CA ILE A 222 6.05 12.47 11.35
C ILE A 222 6.87 11.30 11.89
N LYS A 223 7.20 10.34 11.03
CA LYS A 223 8.12 9.25 11.34
C LYS A 223 9.32 9.32 10.41
N PHE A 224 10.48 8.92 10.91
CA PHE A 224 11.69 8.75 10.12
C PHE A 224 12.15 7.31 10.22
N TYR A 225 12.48 6.73 9.06
CA TYR A 225 13.08 5.40 8.97
C TYR A 225 14.40 5.48 8.21
N PRO A 226 15.48 4.86 8.71
CA PRO A 226 16.70 4.66 7.93
C PRO A 226 16.39 3.92 6.61
N GLY A 227 17.16 4.24 5.57
CA GLY A 227 17.01 3.62 4.26
C GLY A 227 17.67 2.25 4.13
N ASP A 228 17.80 1.79 2.89
CA ASP A 228 18.47 0.52 2.58
C ASP A 228 20.01 0.61 2.66
N ILE A 229 20.53 1.84 2.62
CA ILE A 229 21.94 2.20 2.71
C ILE A 229 22.11 3.42 3.63
N ASP A 230 23.32 3.63 4.15
CA ASP A 230 23.58 4.55 5.26
C ASP A 230 23.23 6.03 4.98
N ASP A 231 23.26 6.47 3.71
CA ASP A 231 22.97 7.85 3.33
C ASP A 231 21.50 8.13 2.98
N GLU A 232 20.63 7.12 3.14
CA GLU A 232 19.21 7.19 2.81
C GLU A 232 18.32 7.30 4.05
N GLY A 233 17.22 8.05 3.91
CA GLY A 233 16.20 8.18 4.93
C GLY A 233 14.80 8.36 4.35
N PHE A 234 13.79 7.86 5.05
CA PHE A 234 12.39 7.95 4.66
C PHE A 234 11.60 8.72 5.72
N CYS A 235 11.12 9.90 5.37
CA CYS A 235 10.19 10.67 6.19
C CYS A 235 8.74 10.34 5.78
N LEU A 236 7.98 9.73 6.68
CA LEU A 236 6.55 9.51 6.52
C LEU A 236 5.77 10.62 7.20
N ILE A 237 5.18 11.51 6.41
CA ILE A 237 4.31 12.58 6.89
C ILE A 237 2.86 12.12 6.88
N ASN A 238 2.07 12.69 7.81
CA ASN A 238 0.63 12.42 7.88
C ASN A 238 -0.14 13.61 7.32
N LEU A 239 -1.19 13.35 6.54
CA LEU A 239 -2.01 14.37 5.89
C LEU A 239 -3.49 14.17 6.24
N PRO A 240 -4.25 15.25 6.48
CA PRO A 240 -5.69 15.15 6.68
C PRO A 240 -6.41 14.64 5.42
N PHE A 241 -7.46 13.86 5.64
CA PHE A 241 -8.28 13.31 4.56
C PHE A 241 -9.14 14.40 3.91
N GLU A 242 -8.84 14.81 2.67
CA GLU A 242 -9.75 15.58 1.78
C GLU A 242 -9.31 15.32 0.30
N ASN A 243 -10.01 15.85 -0.70
CA ASN A 243 -9.84 15.47 -2.13
C ASN A 243 -8.40 15.47 -2.69
N ASN A 244 -8.07 14.47 -3.51
CA ASN A 244 -6.69 14.04 -3.82
C ASN A 244 -5.84 14.92 -4.76
N PHE A 245 -6.41 15.63 -5.74
CA PHE A 245 -5.60 16.27 -6.80
C PHE A 245 -4.87 17.53 -6.34
N GLU A 246 -5.53 18.44 -5.63
CA GLU A 246 -4.91 19.67 -5.12
C GLU A 246 -3.87 19.37 -4.02
N LYS A 247 -4.03 18.23 -3.34
CA LYS A 247 -3.20 17.82 -2.21
C LYS A 247 -1.87 17.21 -2.56
N ALA A 248 -1.75 16.57 -3.72
CA ALA A 248 -0.45 16.04 -4.14
C ALA A 248 0.57 17.18 -4.25
N GLU A 249 0.15 18.36 -4.71
CA GLU A 249 1.01 19.53 -4.80
C GLU A 249 1.29 20.16 -3.43
N GLU A 250 0.30 20.21 -2.55
CA GLU A 250 0.50 20.65 -1.16
C GLU A 250 1.48 19.73 -0.41
N ALA A 251 1.33 18.41 -0.54
CA ALA A 251 2.21 17.43 0.07
C ALA A 251 3.66 17.60 -0.39
N LYS A 252 3.89 17.87 -1.67
CA LYS A 252 5.22 18.19 -2.21
C LYS A 252 5.79 19.48 -1.60
N LYS A 253 4.98 20.53 -1.48
CA LYS A 253 5.40 21.79 -0.83
C LYS A 253 5.76 21.58 0.64
N LEU A 254 4.99 20.78 1.36
CA LEU A 254 5.29 20.40 2.74
C LEU A 254 6.57 19.57 2.82
N ALA A 255 6.80 18.67 1.86
CA ALA A 255 8.03 17.88 1.80
C ALA A 255 9.28 18.74 1.66
N VAL A 256 9.25 19.75 0.77
CA VAL A 256 10.34 20.72 0.62
C VAL A 256 10.56 21.49 1.92
N LYS A 257 9.50 22.03 2.52
CA LYS A 257 9.62 22.77 3.80
C LYS A 257 10.21 21.92 4.93
N ILE A 258 9.80 20.66 5.03
CA ILE A 258 10.34 19.73 6.03
C ILE A 258 11.82 19.49 5.76
N HIS A 259 12.20 19.24 4.51
CA HIS A 259 13.61 19.04 4.14
C HIS A 259 14.45 20.28 4.48
N ASP A 260 13.99 21.49 4.14
CA ASP A 260 14.67 22.76 4.48
C ASP A 260 14.90 22.89 6.00
N ILE A 261 13.88 22.59 6.81
CA ILE A 261 13.99 22.60 8.27
C ILE A 261 15.05 21.61 8.76
N LEU A 262 15.13 20.41 8.16
CA LEU A 262 16.12 19.40 8.53
C LEU A 262 17.53 19.82 8.11
N VAL A 263 17.70 20.41 6.92
CA VAL A 263 18.97 20.98 6.44
C VAL A 263 19.45 22.07 7.39
N ASP A 264 18.55 22.94 7.87
CA ASP A 264 18.90 24.02 8.80
C ASP A 264 19.26 23.50 10.19
N SER A 265 18.59 22.46 10.65
CA SER A 265 18.65 21.99 12.04
C SER A 265 19.66 20.87 12.30
N LEU A 266 19.99 20.06 11.28
CA LEU A 266 20.82 18.87 11.42
C LEU A 266 22.04 18.93 10.49
N VAL A 267 23.24 18.88 11.08
CA VAL A 267 24.50 18.87 10.32
C VAL A 267 24.55 17.71 9.33
N SER A 268 24.02 16.54 9.71
CA SER A 268 23.99 15.35 8.85
C SER A 268 23.13 15.51 7.59
N PHE A 269 22.23 16.50 7.56
CA PHE A 269 21.33 16.77 6.43
C PHE A 269 21.84 17.90 5.53
N LYS A 270 22.97 18.57 5.84
CA LYS A 270 23.44 19.76 5.09
C LYS A 270 23.62 19.54 3.60
N ASP A 271 24.12 18.38 3.20
CA ASP A 271 24.33 18.00 1.79
C ASP A 271 23.23 17.05 1.27
N SER A 272 22.15 16.87 2.04
CA SER A 272 21.07 15.96 1.68
C SER A 272 20.12 16.58 0.66
N TYR A 273 19.41 15.75 -0.10
CA TYR A 273 18.41 16.18 -1.07
C TYR A 273 17.22 15.20 -1.10
N ILE A 274 16.06 15.70 -1.53
CA ILE A 274 14.89 14.85 -1.80
C ILE A 274 15.16 14.03 -3.07
N ASP A 275 15.41 12.74 -2.90
CA ASP A 275 15.62 11.79 -4.00
C ASP A 275 14.30 11.43 -4.68
N LYS A 276 13.25 11.19 -3.87
CA LYS A 276 11.96 10.74 -4.37
C LYS A 276 10.82 11.13 -3.43
N LEU A 277 9.66 11.39 -4.02
CA LEU A 277 8.40 11.53 -3.31
C LEU A 277 7.47 10.36 -3.69
N SER A 278 6.60 9.95 -2.77
CA SER A 278 5.57 8.96 -3.09
C SER A 278 4.70 9.45 -4.25
N SER A 279 4.38 8.57 -5.19
CA SER A 279 3.54 8.90 -6.35
C SER A 279 2.06 9.04 -5.97
N VAL A 280 1.69 8.55 -4.79
CA VAL A 280 0.32 8.56 -4.27
C VAL A 280 0.30 9.03 -2.82
N ILE A 281 -0.84 9.60 -2.42
CA ILE A 281 -1.19 9.76 -1.01
C ILE A 281 -1.80 8.43 -0.56
N ALA A 282 -1.21 7.80 0.46
CA ALA A 282 -1.66 6.52 0.98
C ALA A 282 -2.78 6.72 1.99
N GLU A 283 -4.03 6.73 1.50
CA GLU A 283 -5.21 6.62 2.35
C GLU A 283 -5.15 5.32 3.16
N ARG A 284 -5.40 5.41 4.46
CA ARG A 284 -5.34 4.26 5.38
C ARG A 284 -6.72 3.69 5.69
N GLU A 285 -7.77 4.42 5.33
CA GLU A 285 -9.15 4.05 5.52
C GLU A 285 -9.95 4.46 4.29
N GLY A 286 -10.48 3.45 3.60
CA GLY A 286 -11.35 3.61 2.45
C GLY A 286 -12.78 3.18 2.78
N LEU A 287 -13.59 3.02 1.74
CA LEU A 287 -14.92 2.46 1.91
C LEU A 287 -14.84 0.98 2.26
N ARG A 288 -15.85 0.51 2.98
CA ARG A 288 -16.02 -0.90 3.35
C ARG A 288 -17.27 -1.42 2.68
N MET A 289 -17.14 -2.49 1.90
CA MET A 289 -18.29 -3.12 1.24
C MET A 289 -19.30 -3.62 2.29
N VAL A 290 -20.58 -3.38 2.06
CA VAL A 290 -21.66 -4.05 2.79
C VAL A 290 -21.99 -5.32 2.02
N GLY A 291 -21.35 -6.42 2.41
CA GLY A 291 -21.54 -7.74 1.81
C GLY A 291 -22.63 -8.58 2.49
N GLN A 292 -22.80 -9.82 2.01
CA GLN A 292 -23.62 -10.83 2.71
C GLN A 292 -23.09 -11.14 4.11
N TYR A 293 -21.78 -11.01 4.28
CA TYR A 293 -21.09 -11.11 5.56
C TYR A 293 -20.14 -9.93 5.72
N MET A 294 -20.12 -9.35 6.92
CA MET A 294 -19.15 -8.34 7.32
C MET A 294 -18.36 -8.88 8.51
N LEU A 295 -17.04 -8.85 8.41
CA LEU A 295 -16.15 -9.29 9.50
C LEU A 295 -16.47 -8.52 10.78
N THR A 296 -16.71 -9.26 11.85
CA THR A 296 -16.97 -8.72 13.18
C THR A 296 -15.67 -8.56 13.96
N ARG A 297 -15.71 -7.78 15.04
CA ARG A 297 -14.60 -7.70 16.00
C ARG A 297 -14.20 -9.08 16.52
N GLU A 298 -15.18 -9.94 16.79
CA GLU A 298 -14.92 -11.29 17.29
C GLU A 298 -14.19 -12.14 16.24
N ASP A 299 -14.59 -12.08 14.98
CA ASP A 299 -13.90 -12.82 13.91
C ASP A 299 -12.41 -12.46 13.82
N VAL A 300 -12.09 -11.17 13.99
CA VAL A 300 -10.72 -10.67 13.99
C VAL A 300 -9.96 -11.16 15.23
N LEU A 301 -10.55 -11.02 16.41
CA LEU A 301 -9.90 -11.39 17.67
C LEU A 301 -9.71 -12.91 17.82
N SER A 302 -10.66 -13.70 17.32
CA SER A 302 -10.61 -15.16 17.34
C SER A 302 -9.82 -15.74 16.17
N ALA A 303 -9.25 -14.90 15.30
CA ALA A 303 -8.62 -15.29 14.05
C ALA A 303 -9.47 -16.30 13.24
N ARG A 304 -10.79 -16.06 13.16
CA ARG A 304 -11.75 -17.00 12.57
C ARG A 304 -11.31 -17.37 11.15
N LYS A 305 -11.33 -18.68 10.87
CA LYS A 305 -11.20 -19.23 9.51
C LYS A 305 -12.57 -19.62 8.99
N PHE A 306 -12.86 -19.26 7.74
CA PHE A 306 -14.10 -19.58 7.05
C PHE A 306 -13.88 -20.78 6.14
N TYR A 307 -14.87 -21.67 6.02
CA TYR A 307 -14.75 -22.93 5.26
C TYR A 307 -14.63 -22.69 3.75
N ASP A 308 -15.15 -21.56 3.28
CA ASP A 308 -15.08 -21.03 1.91
C ASP A 308 -13.93 -20.02 1.74
N GLY A 309 -13.09 -19.85 2.76
CA GLY A 309 -11.91 -19.01 2.69
C GLY A 309 -10.87 -19.58 1.72
N VAL A 310 -10.41 -18.74 0.81
CA VAL A 310 -9.36 -19.09 -0.16
C VAL A 310 -8.02 -18.52 0.35
N VAL A 311 -7.10 -19.40 0.75
CA VAL A 311 -5.74 -19.06 1.23
C VAL A 311 -4.69 -19.59 0.26
#